data_AF-I4FS84-F1
#
_entry.id   AF-I4FS84-F1
#
_cell.length_a   1.000
_cell.length_b   1.000
_cell.length_c   1.000
_cell.angle_alpha   90.00
_cell.angle_beta   90.00
_cell.angle_gamma   90.00
#
_symmetry.space_group_name_H-M   'P 1'
#
loop_
_entity.id
_entity.type
_entity.pdbx_description
1 polymer ?
#
loop_
_entity_poly.entity_id
_entity_poly.type
_entity_poly.pdbx_seq_one_letter_code
_entity_poly.pdbx_strand_id
1 'polypeptide(L)' 'MTRIARETGLGRESLYKSLSNQGNPEFATVLKVLQALGLRLQVVPIT' A
#
# COMPACT_ATOMS: atom_id res chain seq x y z
N MET A 1 5.82 -1.03 -9.62
CA MET A 1 5.76 -1.82 -8.37
C MET A 1 7.09 -2.42 -7.91
N THR A 2 8.12 -2.56 -8.75
CA THR A 2 9.40 -3.20 -8.34
C THR A 2 10.11 -2.53 -7.16
N ARG A 3 10.20 -1.19 -7.15
CA ARG A 3 10.78 -0.45 -6.02
C ARG A 3 9.97 -0.65 -4.74
N ILE A 4 8.65 -0.46 -4.80
CA ILE A 4 7.76 -0.62 -3.63
C ILE A 4 7.82 -2.04 -3.08
N ALA A 5 7.81 -3.06 -3.94
CA ALA A 5 7.98 -4.45 -3.53
C ALA A 5 9.27 -4.65 -2.73
N ARG A 6 10.39 -4.08 -3.20
CA ARG A 6 11.69 -4.15 -2.52
C ARG A 6 11.67 -3.41 -1.17
N GLU A 7 11.11 -2.20 -1.13
CA GLU A 7 11.09 -1.37 0.09
C GLU A 7 10.10 -1.87 1.15
N THR A 8 9.00 -2.49 0.73
CA THR A 8 7.96 -3.02 1.64
C THR A 8 8.16 -4.48 2.03
N GLY A 9 9.07 -5.19 1.33
CA GLY A 9 9.25 -6.64 1.46
C GLY A 9 8.09 -7.47 0.91
N LEU A 10 7.18 -6.86 0.16
CA LEU A 10 5.99 -7.50 -0.40
C LEU A 10 6.26 -8.03 -1.81
N GLY A 11 5.64 -9.15 -2.16
CA GLY A 11 5.72 -9.70 -3.51
C GLY A 11 5.05 -8.78 -4.54
N ARG A 12 5.65 -8.62 -5.72
CA ARG A 12 5.08 -7.80 -6.81
C ARG A 12 3.68 -8.25 -7.21
N GLU A 13 3.48 -9.55 -7.38
CA GLU A 13 2.17 -10.13 -7.73
C GLU A 13 1.12 -9.91 -6.63
N SER A 14 1.51 -10.10 -5.36
CA SER A 14 0.66 -9.81 -4.21
C SER A 14 0.24 -8.33 -4.20
N LEU A 15 1.18 -7.41 -4.43
CA LEU A 15 0.86 -5.98 -4.54
C LEU A 15 -0.11 -5.68 -5.69
N TYR A 16 0.08 -6.29 -6.86
CA TYR A 16 -0.84 -6.12 -8.00
C TYR A 16 -2.24 -6.65 -7.68
N LYS A 17 -2.36 -7.82 -7.05
CA LYS A 17 -3.65 -8.41 -6.69
C LYS A 17 -4.35 -7.58 -5.61
N SER A 18 -3.63 -7.27 -4.52
CA SER A 18 -4.17 -6.58 -3.36
C SER A 18 -4.54 -5.12 -3.64
N LEU A 19 -3.85 -4.42 -4.54
CA LEU A 19 -4.15 -3.02 -4.89
C LEU A 19 -4.91 -2.88 -6.22
N SER A 20 -5.42 -3.97 -6.78
CA SER A 20 -6.29 -3.92 -7.97
C SER A 20 -7.68 -3.36 -7.63
N ASN A 21 -8.49 -3.06 -8.65
CA ASN A 21 -9.88 -2.59 -8.48
C ASN A 21 -10.78 -3.56 -7.70
N GLN A 22 -10.46 -4.86 -7.71
CA GLN A 22 -11.16 -5.89 -6.93
C GLN A 22 -10.32 -6.41 -5.76
N GLY A 23 -9.20 -5.74 -5.46
CA GLY A 23 -8.30 -6.12 -4.40
C GLY A 23 -8.91 -5.90 -3.03
N ASN A 24 -8.45 -6.69 -2.06
CA ASN A 24 -8.77 -6.52 -0.65
C ASN A 24 -7.45 -6.49 0.14
N PRO A 25 -6.74 -5.35 0.14
CA PRO A 25 -5.48 -5.23 0.84
C PRO A 25 -5.72 -5.16 2.35
N GLU A 26 -4.92 -5.90 3.12
CA GLU A 26 -4.84 -5.65 4.56
C GLU A 26 -4.41 -4.20 4.81
N PHE A 27 -4.94 -3.58 5.86
CA PHE A 27 -4.59 -2.20 6.20
C PHE A 27 -3.08 -2.00 6.39
N ALA A 28 -2.37 -2.99 6.95
CA ALA A 28 -0.91 -2.98 7.07
C ALA A 28 -0.19 -2.89 5.71
N THR A 29 -0.75 -3.51 4.66
CA THR A 29 -0.21 -3.41 3.29
C THR A 29 -0.33 -1.98 2.78
N VAL A 30 -1.48 -1.34 3.00
CA VAL A 30 -1.69 0.07 2.60
C VAL A 30 -0.67 0.99 3.29
N LEU A 31 -0.49 0.84 4.61
CA LEU A 31 0.46 1.66 5.37
C LEU A 31 1.91 1.50 4.89
N LYS A 32 2.36 0.26 4.64
CA LYS A 32 3.71 0.00 4.10
C LYS A 32 3.92 0.66 2.74
N VAL A 33 2.92 0.58 1.86
CA VAL A 33 2.98 1.18 0.53
C VAL A 33 3.04 2.70 0.62
N LEU A 34 2.22 3.33 1.48
CA LEU A 34 2.28 4.78 1.72
C LEU A 34 3.68 5.20 2.19
N GLN A 35 4.27 4.49 3.15
CA GLN A 35 5.63 4.78 3.64
C GLN A 35 6.70 4.64 2.54
N ALA A 36 6.65 3.59 1.72
CA ALA A 36 7.58 3.40 0.60
C ALA A 36 7.49 4.51 -0.46
N LEU A 37 6.32 5.14 -0.58
CA LEU A 37 6.08 6.31 -1.42
C LEU A 37 6.47 7.64 -0.75
N GLY A 38 6.91 7.62 0.51
CA GLY A 38 7.20 8.83 1.28
C GLY A 38 5.95 9.58 1.75
N LEU A 39 4.80 8.90 1.82
CA LEU A 39 3.51 9.46 2.22
C LEU A 39 3.17 9.10 3.67
N ARG A 40 2.33 9.94 4.29
CA ARG A 40 1.75 9.70 5.62
C ARG A 40 0.22 9.69 5.51
N LEU A 41 -0.41 8.72 6.15
CA LEU A 41 -1.87 8.69 6.32
C LEU A 41 -2.27 9.69 7.43
N GLN A 42 -3.25 10.54 7.13
CA GLN A 42 -3.87 11.42 8.11
C GLN A 42 -5.39 11.25 8.04
N VAL A 43 -6.04 11.12 9.19
CA VAL A 43 -7.50 11.14 9.32
C VAL A 43 -7.90 12.55 9.75
N VAL A 44 -8.87 13.13 9.05
CA VAL A 44 -9.41 14.47 9.33
C VAL A 44 -10.92 14.39 9.50
N PRO A 45 -11.53 15.31 10.27
CA PRO A 45 -12.98 15.40 10.38
C PRO A 45 -13.64 15.60 9.00
N ILE A 46 -14.77 14.93 8.79
CA ILE A 46 -15.69 15.24 7.70
C ILE A 46 -16.63 16.32 8.25
N THR A 47 -16.26 17.58 8.08
CA THR A 47 -17.09 18.75 8.42
C THR A 47 -17.74 19.31 7.17
#